data_AF-A0A5C1MJW3-F1
#
_entry.id   AF-A0A5C1MJW3-F1
#
_cell.length_a   1.000
_cell.length_b   1.000
_cell.length_c   1.000
_cell.angle_alpha   90.00
_cell.angle_beta   90.00
_cell.angle_gamma   90.00
#
_symmetry.space_group_name_H-M   'P 1'
#
loop_
_entity.id
_entity.type
_entity.pdbx_description
1 polymer ?
#
loop_
_entity_poly.entity_id
_entity_poly.type
_entity_poly.pdbx_seq_one_letter_code
_entity_poly.pdbx_strand_id
1 'polypeptide(L)'
;MAAVSPSPERGKELFNSVALGTNGKSCASCHPGGKGLEKSAASDPEKLAKVVNRCIVKALKGKALPSKSPDLASLVSYLKTIVPTTAN
;
A
#
# COMPACT_ATOMS: atom_id res chain seq x y z
N MET A 1 -3.27 -13.41 -16.67
CA MET A 1 -3.30 -12.59 -15.44
C MET A 1 -3.49 -11.15 -15.88
N ALA A 2 -4.59 -10.49 -15.49
CA ALA A 2 -4.96 -9.17 -16.00
C ALA A 2 -3.82 -8.15 -15.79
N ALA A 3 -3.43 -7.46 -16.85
CA ALA A 3 -2.66 -6.22 -16.74
C ALA A 3 -3.60 -5.19 -16.10
N VAL A 4 -3.70 -5.23 -14.77
CA VAL A 4 -4.50 -4.27 -14.01
C VAL A 4 -3.75 -2.95 -14.10
N SER A 5 -4.34 -1.97 -14.77
CA SER A 5 -3.80 -0.60 -14.81
C SER A 5 -3.72 -0.04 -13.39
N PRO A 6 -2.71 0.79 -13.08
CA PRO A 6 -2.61 1.37 -11.75
C PRO A 6 -3.82 2.26 -11.47
N SER A 7 -4.53 2.02 -10.36
CA SER A 7 -5.74 2.76 -10.00
C SER A 7 -5.94 2.84 -8.49
N PRO A 8 -6.50 3.93 -7.95
CA PRO A 8 -6.74 4.06 -6.51
C PRO A 8 -7.73 3.01 -5.99
N GLU A 9 -8.71 2.60 -6.80
CA GLU A 9 -9.65 1.51 -6.48
C GLU A 9 -8.92 0.18 -6.30
N ARG A 10 -8.01 -0.15 -7.20
CA ARG A 10 -7.15 -1.32 -7.07
C ARG A 10 -6.29 -1.24 -5.81
N GLY A 11 -5.74 -0.07 -5.51
CA GLY A 11 -4.98 0.16 -4.29
C GLY A 11 -5.81 -0.06 -3.04
N LYS A 12 -7.08 0.34 -3.04
CA LYS A 12 -8.04 0.07 -1.97
C LYS A 12 -8.26 -1.43 -1.77
N GLU A 13 -8.51 -2.16 -2.85
CA GLU A 13 -8.71 -3.61 -2.77
C GLU A 13 -7.49 -4.30 -2.17
N LEU A 14 -6.29 -3.99 -2.68
CA LEU A 14 -5.03 -4.54 -2.20
C LEU A 14 -4.77 -4.18 -0.74
N PHE A 15 -5.05 -2.95 -0.33
CA PHE A 15 -4.87 -2.49 1.05
C PHE A 15 -5.75 -3.25 2.05
N ASN A 16 -6.96 -3.62 1.64
CA ASN A 16 -7.88 -4.41 2.45
C ASN A 16 -7.69 -5.93 2.30
N SER A 17 -6.93 -6.36 1.29
CA SER A 17 -6.73 -7.77 1.00
C SER A 17 -5.67 -8.41 1.89
N VAL A 18 -5.95 -9.63 2.34
CA VAL A 18 -5.00 -10.49 3.04
C VAL A 18 -4.04 -11.20 2.08
N ALA A 19 -4.31 -11.14 0.77
CA ALA A 19 -3.55 -11.87 -0.26
C ALA A 19 -2.11 -11.39 -0.44
N LEU A 20 -1.77 -10.19 0.06
CA LEU A 20 -0.40 -9.68 0.05
C LEU A 20 0.48 -10.35 1.13
N GLY A 21 -0.14 -10.96 2.14
CA GLY A 21 0.53 -11.61 3.25
C GLY A 21 0.33 -13.12 3.27
N THR A 22 1.05 -13.78 4.17
CA THR A 22 0.86 -15.22 4.47
C THR A 22 0.31 -15.44 5.88
N ASN A 23 0.17 -14.38 6.68
CA ASN A 23 -0.29 -14.43 8.06
C ASN A 23 -1.76 -14.03 8.24
N GLY A 24 -2.54 -13.96 7.16
CA GLY A 24 -3.97 -13.63 7.18
C GLY A 24 -4.29 -12.19 7.57
N LYS A 25 -3.31 -11.28 7.57
CA LYS A 25 -3.50 -9.85 7.87
C LYS A 25 -3.44 -9.02 6.59
N SER A 26 -4.22 -7.95 6.55
CA SER A 26 -4.14 -6.93 5.50
C SER A 26 -3.50 -5.65 6.03
N CYS A 27 -3.20 -4.69 5.16
CA CYS A 27 -2.71 -3.37 5.59
C CYS A 27 -3.76 -2.68 6.48
N ALA A 28 -5.04 -2.77 6.10
CA ALA A 28 -6.16 -2.23 6.85
C ALA A 28 -6.31 -2.83 8.27
N SER A 29 -5.89 -4.08 8.48
CA SER A 29 -5.91 -4.70 9.81
C SER A 29 -5.08 -3.95 10.85
N CYS A 30 -3.98 -3.32 10.43
CA CYS A 30 -3.11 -2.52 11.31
C CYS A 30 -3.29 -1.01 11.13
N HIS A 31 -3.67 -0.57 9.92
CA HIS A 31 -3.84 0.82 9.54
C HIS A 31 -5.28 1.09 9.09
N PRO A 32 -6.27 1.03 9.99
CA PRO A 32 -7.66 1.30 9.63
C PRO A 32 -7.78 2.72 9.06
N GLY A 33 -8.31 2.84 7.84
CA GLY A 33 -8.42 4.13 7.14
C GLY A 33 -7.08 4.84 6.86
N GLY A 34 -5.95 4.12 6.86
CA GLY A 34 -4.63 4.73 6.65
C GLY A 34 -4.03 5.39 7.90
N LYS A 35 -4.63 5.19 9.07
CA LYS A 35 -4.17 5.78 10.33
C LYS A 35 -2.70 5.41 10.64
N GLY A 36 -1.89 6.41 10.99
CA GLY A 36 -0.47 6.23 11.30
C GLY A 36 0.43 6.13 10.07
N LEU A 37 -0.10 6.32 8.86
CA LEU A 37 0.66 6.35 7.62
C LEU A 37 0.91 7.78 7.11
N GLU A 38 0.47 8.84 7.82
CA GLU A 38 0.61 10.27 7.45
C GLU A 38 2.03 10.63 6.97
N LYS A 39 3.03 10.31 7.78
CA LYS A 39 4.44 10.60 7.45
C LYS A 39 4.94 9.82 6.23
N SER A 40 4.43 8.60 6.05
CA SER A 40 4.82 7.75 4.91
C SER A 40 4.12 8.21 3.63
N ALA A 41 2.85 8.57 3.71
CA ALA A 41 2.06 9.08 2.59
C ALA A 41 2.55 10.45 2.09
N ALA A 42 3.04 11.30 3.00
CA ALA A 42 3.68 12.58 2.68
C ALA A 42 5.08 12.44 2.06
N SER A 43 5.68 11.24 2.07
CA SER A 43 6.98 11.00 1.44
C SER A 43 6.85 10.81 -0.07
N ASP A 44 7.99 10.87 -0.77
CA ASP A 44 8.08 10.56 -2.20
C ASP A 44 7.50 9.18 -2.54
N PRO A 45 6.86 9.04 -3.71
CA PRO A 45 6.22 7.78 -4.12
C PRO A 45 7.20 6.60 -4.14
N GLU A 46 8.45 6.81 -4.54
CA GLU A 46 9.49 5.78 -4.50
C GLU A 46 9.85 5.33 -3.08
N LYS A 47 9.88 6.28 -2.13
CA LYS A 47 10.16 5.98 -0.73
C LYS A 47 8.96 5.27 -0.09
N LEU A 48 7.75 5.72 -0.40
CA LEU A 48 6.52 5.07 0.02
C LEU A 48 6.44 3.63 -0.51
N ALA A 49 6.76 3.42 -1.79
CA ALA A 49 6.82 2.08 -2.38
C ALA A 49 7.78 1.14 -1.64
N LYS A 50 8.97 1.62 -1.25
CA LYS A 50 9.93 0.86 -0.43
C LYS A 50 9.36 0.55 0.96
N VAL A 51 8.67 1.50 1.59
CA VAL A 51 8.01 1.29 2.89
C VAL A 51 6.90 0.25 2.78
N VAL A 52 6.05 0.33 1.76
CA VAL A 52 4.98 -0.64 1.47
C VAL A 52 5.57 -2.05 1.34
N ASN A 53 6.61 -2.21 0.51
CA ASN A 53 7.28 -3.51 0.36
C ASN A 53 7.90 -4.03 1.65
N ARG A 54 8.48 -3.14 2.48
CA ARG A 54 8.99 -3.52 3.80
C ARG A 54 7.87 -4.03 4.69
N CYS A 55 6.71 -3.39 4.71
CA CYS A 55 5.55 -3.83 5.48
C CYS A 55 5.04 -5.19 4.98
N ILE A 56 4.93 -5.38 3.66
CA ILE A 56 4.52 -6.66 3.08
C ILE A 56 5.46 -7.79 3.53
N VAL A 57 6.78 -7.60 3.40
CA VAL A 57 7.75 -8.66 3.73
C VAL A 57 7.89 -8.86 5.24
N LYS A 58 8.03 -7.79 6.03
CA LYS A 58 8.33 -7.92 7.46
C LYS A 58 7.08 -8.17 8.31
N ALA A 59 6.00 -7.43 8.06
CA ALA A 59 4.79 -7.48 8.88
C ALA A 59 3.77 -8.50 8.36
N LEU A 60 3.57 -8.56 7.03
CA LEU A 60 2.62 -9.51 6.43
C LEU A 60 3.26 -10.86 6.06
N LYS A 61 4.60 -10.99 6.17
CA LYS A 61 5.35 -12.19 5.76
C LYS A 61 5.09 -12.59 4.30
N GLY A 62 4.77 -11.60 3.48
CA GLY A 62 4.54 -11.74 2.05
C GLY A 62 5.80 -11.56 1.21
N LYS A 63 5.62 -11.47 -0.10
CA LYS A 63 6.70 -11.18 -1.06
C LYS A 63 6.64 -9.72 -1.49
N ALA A 64 7.80 -9.09 -1.60
CA ALA A 64 7.88 -7.73 -2.12
C ALA A 64 7.32 -7.66 -3.54
N LEU A 65 6.55 -6.61 -3.82
CA LEU A 65 6.06 -6.30 -5.16
C LEU A 65 7.18 -5.67 -5.99
N PRO A 66 7.21 -5.91 -7.32
CA PRO A 66 8.15 -5.25 -8.21
C PRO A 66 8.01 -3.73 -8.16
N SER A 67 9.12 -3.00 -8.18
CA SER A 67 9.14 -1.53 -8.10
C SER A 67 8.33 -0.84 -9.21
N LYS A 68 8.21 -1.49 -10.37
CA LYS A 68 7.41 -1.03 -11.52
C LYS A 68 6.08 -1.78 -11.69
N SER A 69 5.62 -2.49 -10.66
CA SER A 69 4.34 -3.19 -10.72
C SER A 69 3.17 -2.21 -10.64
N PRO A 70 2.12 -2.38 -11.46
CA PRO A 70 0.93 -1.55 -11.35
C PRO A 70 0.20 -1.74 -10.01
N ASP A 71 0.31 -2.89 -9.35
CA ASP A 71 -0.26 -3.09 -8.01
C ASP A 71 0.44 -2.21 -6.96
N LEU A 72 1.77 -2.07 -7.04
CA LEU A 72 2.53 -1.22 -6.13
C LEU A 72 2.22 0.26 -6.38
N ALA A 73 2.15 0.67 -7.64
CA ALA A 73 1.73 2.02 -8.01
C ALA A 73 0.30 2.33 -7.54
N SER A 74 -0.63 1.37 -7.67
CA SER A 74 -2.00 1.49 -7.17
C SER A 74 -2.04 1.71 -5.65
N LEU A 75 -1.28 0.92 -4.89
CA LEU A 75 -1.17 1.05 -3.44
C LEU A 75 -0.63 2.43 -3.03
N VAL A 76 0.45 2.88 -3.67
CA VAL A 76 1.06 4.19 -3.42
C VAL A 76 0.06 5.32 -3.70
N SER A 77 -0.63 5.27 -4.84
CA SER A 77 -1.65 6.26 -5.20
C SER A 77 -2.80 6.26 -4.21
N TYR A 78 -3.33 5.08 -3.86
CA TYR A 78 -4.43 4.97 -2.90
C TYR A 78 -4.05 5.53 -1.52
N LEU A 79 -2.85 5.17 -1.00
CA LEU A 79 -2.36 5.69 0.27
C LEU A 79 -2.32 7.23 0.30
N LYS A 80 -1.93 7.87 -0.81
CA LYS A 80 -1.98 9.33 -0.92
C LYS A 80 -3.39 9.91 -0.92
N THR A 81 -4.40 9.15 -1.35
CA THR A 81 -5.80 9.59 -1.34
C THR A 81 -6.49 9.41 0.00
N ILE A 82 -6.16 8.34 0.74
CA ILE A 82 -6.87 8.01 2.00
C ILE A 82 -6.21 8.60 3.24
N VAL A 83 -4.91 8.86 3.17
CA VAL A 83 -4.21 9.50 4.25
C VAL A 83 -4.38 11.00 4.03
N PRO A 84 -5.04 11.72 4.96
CA PRO A 84 -5.14 13.17 4.85
C PRO A 84 -3.71 13.71 4.94
N THR A 85 -3.14 14.05 3.78
CA THR A 85 -1.90 14.79 3.74
C THR A 85 -2.29 16.16 4.24
N THR A 86 -1.91 16.50 5.47
CA THR A 86 -2.15 17.81 6.06
C THR A 86 -1.49 18.86 5.16
N ALA A 87 -2.23 19.34 4.16
CA ALA A 87 -2.19 20.72 3.75
C ALA A 87 -3.11 21.45 4.73
N ASN A 88 -2.61 21.69 5.94
CA ASN A 88 -3.13 22.68 6.86
C ASN A 88 -1.94 23.26 7.61
#